data_AF-A0A0M3KFC5-F1
#
_entry.id   AF-A0A0M3KFC5-F1
#
_cell.length_a   1.000
_cell.length_b   1.000
_cell.length_c   1.000
_cell.angle_alpha   90.00
_cell.angle_beta   90.00
_cell.angle_gamma   90.00
#
_symmetry.space_group_name_H-M   'P 1'
#
loop_
_entity.id
_entity.type
_entity.pdbx_description
1 polymer ?
#
loop_
_entity_poly.entity_id
_entity_poly.type
_entity_poly.pdbx_seq_one_letter_code
_entity_poly.pdbx_strand_id
1 'polypeptide(L)'
;MKLVQMIEKISVEFDDDCMRAMCETDSGCVPKGCSRDIYGRLGCGYFRLNIYQYKQCYQPGRLDDQDEDEAWIACSEDYQCSQQCLRVCIFIEPGFIETNQTDLQ
;
A
#
# COMPACT_ATOMS: atom_id res chain seq x y z
N MET A 1 2.57 37.45 5.78
CA MET A 1 3.67 36.47 5.89
C MET A 1 3.07 35.08 5.99
N LYS A 2 3.32 34.22 5.00
CA LYS A 2 2.74 32.87 4.89
C LYS A 2 3.35 31.97 5.98
N LEU A 3 2.55 31.51 6.93
CA LEU A 3 2.84 30.30 7.69
C LEU A 3 2.33 29.12 6.86
N VAL A 4 3.25 28.33 6.30
CA VAL A 4 2.95 26.96 5.90
C VAL A 4 4.05 26.12 6.54
N GLN A 5 3.70 25.48 7.66
CA GLN A 5 4.59 24.58 8.36
C GLN A 5 4.95 23.43 7.42
N MET A 6 6.25 23.23 7.25
CA MET A 6 6.85 22.12 6.53
C MET A 6 6.43 20.83 7.23
N ILE A 7 5.59 20.03 6.58
CA ILE A 7 5.47 18.61 6.90
C ILE A 7 6.79 17.99 6.42
N GLU A 8 7.74 17.82 7.33
CA GLU A 8 8.89 16.94 7.07
C GLU A 8 8.32 15.53 6.84
N LYS A 9 8.24 15.13 5.57
CA LYS A 9 8.03 13.73 5.19
C LYS A 9 9.27 12.96 5.66
N ILE A 10 9.20 12.33 6.83
CA ILE A 10 10.18 11.32 7.22
C ILE A 10 10.01 10.15 6.24
N SER A 11 10.89 10.07 5.23
CA SER A 11 10.98 8.89 4.38
C SER A 11 11.72 7.81 5.16
N VAL A 12 10.97 6.86 5.73
CA VAL A 12 11.55 5.56 6.09
C VAL A 12 11.86 4.88 4.78
N GLU A 13 13.15 4.75 4.47
CA GLU A 13 13.63 3.87 3.43
C GLU A 13 13.34 2.45 3.89
N PHE A 14 12.23 1.87 3.40
CA PHE A 14 12.04 0.44 3.50
C PHE A 14 13.08 -0.21 2.60
N ASP A 15 13.91 -1.10 3.16
CA ASP A 15 14.77 -1.95 2.35
C ASP A 15 13.90 -2.64 1.29
N ASP A 16 14.35 -2.57 0.03
CA ASP A 16 13.67 -3.20 -1.11
C ASP A 16 13.38 -4.69 -0.85
N ASP A 17 14.16 -5.33 0.01
CA ASP A 17 14.00 -6.71 0.45
C ASP A 17 12.71 -6.94 1.25
N CYS A 18 12.29 -6.00 2.12
CA CYS A 18 11.04 -6.11 2.86
C CYS A 18 9.83 -6.00 1.91
N MET A 19 9.85 -5.00 1.03
CA MET A 19 8.79 -4.82 0.03
C MET A 19 8.72 -6.01 -0.93
N ARG A 20 9.87 -6.56 -1.33
CA ARG A 20 9.93 -7.77 -2.16
C ARG A 20 9.36 -8.98 -1.42
N ALA A 21 9.72 -9.21 -0.16
CA ALA A 21 9.19 -10.33 0.63
C ALA A 21 7.67 -10.27 0.81
N MET A 22 7.11 -9.08 1.05
CA MET A 22 5.65 -8.88 1.12
C MET A 22 4.99 -9.18 -0.23
N CYS A 23 5.54 -8.63 -1.32
CA CYS A 23 5.07 -8.83 -2.68
C CYS A 23 5.02 -10.32 -3.08
N GLU A 24 6.09 -11.07 -2.75
CA GLU A 24 6.17 -12.52 -2.97
C GLU A 24 5.11 -13.29 -2.18
N THR A 25 4.87 -12.91 -0.92
CA THR A 25 3.86 -13.55 -0.07
C THR A 25 2.43 -13.30 -0.57
N ASP A 26 2.14 -12.07 -1.00
CA ASP A 26 0.79 -11.63 -1.36
C ASP A 26 0.37 -12.09 -2.76
N SER A 27 1.28 -11.98 -3.73
CA SER A 27 0.99 -12.26 -5.13
C SER A 27 2.01 -13.18 -5.81
N GLY A 28 3.14 -13.52 -5.18
CA GLY A 28 4.30 -14.08 -5.90
C GLY A 28 4.99 -13.01 -6.75
N CYS A 29 4.88 -11.76 -6.30
CA CYS A 29 5.30 -10.55 -6.98
C CYS A 29 4.90 -10.43 -8.45
N VAL A 30 3.62 -10.71 -8.73
CA VAL A 30 3.02 -10.61 -10.07
C VAL A 30 1.64 -9.94 -10.00
N PRO A 31 1.26 -9.18 -11.04
CA PRO A 31 -0.05 -8.53 -11.11
C PRO A 31 -1.15 -9.59 -11.29
N LYS A 32 -1.88 -9.92 -10.21
CA LYS A 32 -2.89 -11.00 -10.18
C LYS A 32 -4.32 -10.51 -10.37
N GLY A 33 -4.55 -9.23 -10.62
CA GLY A 33 -5.90 -8.69 -10.61
C GLY A 33 -6.49 -8.65 -9.21
N CYS A 34 -7.80 -8.44 -9.15
CA CYS A 34 -8.55 -8.34 -7.90
C CYS A 34 -9.12 -9.69 -7.45
N SER A 35 -8.93 -10.05 -6.19
CA SER A 35 -9.56 -11.23 -5.59
C SER A 35 -9.88 -11.02 -4.12
N ARG A 36 -10.81 -11.82 -3.60
CA ARG A 36 -11.20 -11.77 -2.19
C ARG A 36 -10.36 -12.76 -1.38
N ASP A 37 -9.99 -12.36 -0.17
CA ASP A 37 -9.36 -13.25 0.80
C ASP A 37 -10.39 -14.15 1.51
N ILE A 38 -9.91 -15.01 2.42
CA ILE A 38 -10.74 -15.94 3.20
C ILE A 38 -11.78 -15.22 4.09
N TYR A 39 -11.57 -13.93 4.37
CA TYR A 39 -12.46 -13.07 5.16
C TYR A 39 -13.38 -12.22 4.27
N GLY A 40 -13.34 -12.43 2.95
CA GLY A 40 -14.16 -11.70 1.98
C GLY A 40 -13.67 -10.28 1.66
N ARG A 41 -12.49 -9.88 2.11
CA ARG A 41 -11.87 -8.57 1.83
C ARG A 41 -11.31 -8.57 0.41
N LEU A 42 -11.69 -7.57 -0.38
CA LEU A 42 -11.23 -7.43 -1.76
C LEU A 42 -9.87 -6.73 -1.78
N GLY A 43 -8.89 -7.34 -2.43
CA GLY A 43 -7.55 -6.78 -2.66
C GLY A 43 -7.08 -7.02 -4.08
N CYS A 44 -6.31 -6.08 -4.63
CA CYS A 44 -5.85 -6.11 -6.03
C CYS A 44 -4.32 -6.06 -6.17
N GLY A 45 -3.83 -6.55 -7.30
CA GLY A 45 -2.45 -6.40 -7.76
C GLY A 45 -1.36 -7.02 -6.88
N TYR A 46 -0.20 -6.36 -6.83
CA TYR A 46 1.04 -6.94 -6.29
C TYR A 46 0.99 -7.23 -4.78
N PHE A 47 0.36 -6.34 -4.02
CA PHE A 47 0.32 -6.39 -2.55
C PHE A 47 -1.08 -6.63 -1.99
N ARG A 48 -1.99 -7.15 -2.82
CA ARG A 48 -3.42 -7.28 -2.50
C ARG A 48 -3.99 -6.02 -1.85
N LEU A 49 -3.62 -4.86 -2.40
CA LEU A 49 -3.96 -3.56 -1.84
C LEU A 49 -5.49 -3.42 -1.80
N ASN A 50 -6.04 -3.06 -0.65
CA ASN A 50 -7.47 -2.82 -0.47
C ASN A 50 -7.80 -1.35 -0.78
N ILE A 51 -8.97 -1.09 -1.36
CA ILE A 51 -9.44 0.27 -1.62
C ILE A 51 -9.42 1.18 -0.38
N TYR A 52 -9.74 0.64 0.80
CA TYR A 52 -9.68 1.44 2.02
C TYR A 52 -8.24 1.89 2.33
N GLN A 53 -7.25 1.03 2.11
CA GLN A 53 -5.83 1.38 2.26
C GLN A 53 -5.42 2.40 1.21
N TYR A 54 -5.88 2.25 -0.04
CA TYR A 54 -5.64 3.22 -1.10
C TYR A 54 -6.16 4.63 -0.75
N LYS A 55 -7.32 4.70 -0.08
CA LYS A 55 -7.86 5.97 0.43
C LYS A 55 -7.01 6.56 1.56
N GLN A 56 -6.44 5.72 2.43
CA GLN A 56 -5.54 6.19 3.51
C GLN A 56 -4.20 6.70 2.99
N CYS A 57 -3.70 6.16 1.88
CA CYS A 57 -2.45 6.64 1.27
C CYS A 57 -2.63 7.86 0.34
N TYR A 58 -3.76 8.57 0.45
CA TYR A 58 -4.09 9.75 -0.35
C TYR A 58 -4.23 9.49 -1.85
N GLN A 59 -4.56 8.26 -2.25
CA GLN A 59 -4.95 7.90 -3.62
C GLN A 59 -3.91 8.29 -4.69
N PRO A 60 -2.67 7.78 -4.60
CA PRO A 60 -1.59 8.13 -5.50
C PRO A 60 -1.91 7.73 -6.94
N GLY A 61 -1.65 8.64 -7.88
CA GLY A 61 -1.86 8.39 -9.32
C GLY A 61 -3.30 8.60 -9.79
N ARG A 62 -4.26 8.92 -8.90
CA ARG A 62 -5.62 9.30 -9.28
C ARG A 62 -5.65 10.66 -9.99
N LEU A 63 -6.37 10.73 -11.10
CA LEU A 63 -6.71 12.00 -11.78
C LEU A 63 -8.01 12.58 -11.20
N ASP A 64 -8.19 13.90 -11.26
CA ASP A 64 -9.34 14.61 -10.65
C ASP A 64 -10.71 14.05 -11.08
N ASP A 65 -10.83 13.65 -12.36
CA ASP A 65 -12.06 13.11 -12.95
C ASP A 65 -12.09 11.57 -13.01
N GLN A 66 -11.09 10.88 -12.43
CA GLN A 66 -11.00 9.42 -12.45
C GLN A 66 -11.77 8.80 -11.27
N ASP A 67 -12.46 7.71 -11.58
CA ASP A 67 -13.13 6.90 -10.57
C ASP A 67 -12.12 6.30 -9.57
N GLU A 68 -12.53 6.24 -8.30
CA GLU A 68 -11.66 5.77 -7.22
C GLU A 68 -11.30 4.30 -7.37
N ASP A 69 -12.25 3.47 -7.81
CA ASP A 69 -12.04 2.03 -7.97
C ASP A 69 -11.09 1.79 -9.14
N GLU A 70 -11.26 2.54 -10.23
CA GLU A 70 -10.37 2.47 -11.40
C GLU A 70 -8.94 2.91 -11.05
N ALA A 71 -8.78 4.03 -10.36
CA ALA A 71 -7.48 4.54 -9.93
C ALA A 71 -6.81 3.58 -8.95
N TRP A 72 -7.57 3.01 -8.01
CA TRP A 72 -7.09 2.01 -7.07
C TRP A 72 -6.58 0.76 -7.76
N ILE A 73 -7.36 0.20 -8.70
CA ILE A 73 -6.95 -1.00 -9.46
C ILE A 73 -5.68 -0.69 -10.24
N ALA A 74 -5.64 0.43 -10.97
CA ALA A 74 -4.47 0.85 -11.74
C ALA A 74 -3.22 0.97 -10.86
N CYS A 75 -3.34 1.61 -9.69
CA CYS A 75 -2.23 1.73 -8.74
C CYS A 75 -1.82 0.38 -8.14
N SER A 76 -2.78 -0.49 -7.86
CA SER A 76 -2.54 -1.83 -7.28
C SER A 76 -1.76 -2.74 -8.25
N GLU A 77 -2.07 -2.63 -9.54
CA GLU A 77 -1.38 -3.35 -10.62
C GLU A 77 -0.03 -2.70 -11.02
N ASP A 78 0.33 -1.55 -10.41
CA ASP A 78 1.64 -0.92 -10.58
C ASP A 78 2.49 -1.14 -9.32
N TYR A 79 3.64 -1.80 -9.49
CA TYR A 79 4.53 -2.15 -8.39
C TYR A 79 5.07 -0.91 -7.64
N GLN A 80 5.36 0.17 -8.34
CA GLN A 80 5.90 1.40 -7.74
C GLN A 80 4.80 2.20 -7.03
N CYS A 81 3.62 2.32 -7.65
CA CYS A 81 2.48 3.00 -7.05
C CYS A 81 2.01 2.29 -5.77
N SER A 82 1.90 0.97 -5.83
CA SER A 82 1.53 0.15 -4.67
C SER A 82 2.53 0.28 -3.53
N GLN A 83 3.83 0.25 -3.82
CA GLN A 83 4.86 0.45 -2.80
C GLN A 83 4.76 1.84 -2.18
N GLN A 84 4.59 2.89 -2.99
CA GLN A 84 4.44 4.24 -2.49
C GLN A 84 3.24 4.35 -1.55
N CYS A 85 2.12 3.73 -1.92
CA CYS A 85 0.92 3.69 -1.08
C CYS A 85 1.19 3.00 0.27
N LEU A 86 1.81 1.81 0.25
CA LEU A 86 2.15 1.05 1.46
C LEU A 86 3.13 1.78 2.37
N ARG A 87 4.16 2.42 1.78
CA ARG A 87 5.12 3.23 2.52
C ARG A 87 4.38 4.30 3.31
N VAL A 88 3.40 4.98 2.71
CA VAL A 88 2.57 6.00 3.39
C VAL A 88 1.63 5.39 4.44
N CYS A 89 0.96 4.27 4.13
CA CYS A 89 0.03 3.61 5.05
C CYS A 89 0.69 3.16 6.36
N ILE A 90 1.93 2.67 6.32
CA ILE A 90 2.65 2.22 7.54
C ILE A 90 2.91 3.39 8.52
N PHE A 91 2.88 4.64 8.07
CA PHE A 91 3.08 5.82 8.95
C PHE A 91 1.84 6.30 9.69
N ILE A 92 0.64 5.97 9.22
CA ILE A 92 -0.60 6.53 9.78
C ILE A 92 -0.99 5.81 11.08
N GLU A 93 -0.56 4.55 11.26
CA GLU A 93 -0.78 3.79 12.48
C GLU A 93 0.56 3.62 13.24
N PRO A 94 0.85 4.40 14.30
CA PRO A 94 2.04 4.22 15.14
C PRO A 94 2.01 2.92 15.98
N GLY A 95 1.38 1.85 15.48
CA GLY A 95 1.19 0.56 16.15
C GLY A 95 0.94 -0.63 15.22
N PHE A 96 1.10 -0.53 13.89
CA PHE A 96 0.89 -1.65 12.95
C PHE A 96 2.19 -2.37 12.51
N ILE A 97 3.29 -2.22 13.26
CA ILE A 97 4.45 -3.13 13.20
C ILE A 97 4.50 -3.95 14.50
N GLU A 98 3.40 -4.59 14.86
CA GLU A 98 3.39 -5.77 15.73
C GLU A 98 2.36 -6.75 15.16
N THR A 99 2.74 -7.51 14.14
CA THR A 99 2.36 -8.93 14.08
C THR A 99 3.38 -9.68 13.23
N ASN A 100 4.03 -10.63 13.92
CA ASN A 100 4.72 -11.81 13.41
C ASN A 100 6.15 -11.66 12.89
N GLN A 101 7.04 -11.37 13.84
CA GLN A 101 8.33 -12.05 13.89
C GLN A 101 8.54 -12.78 15.22
N THR A 102 7.52 -13.52 15.68
CA THR A 102 7.61 -14.57 16.71
C THR A 102 6.37 -15.46 16.59
N ASP A 103 6.46 -16.51 15.74
CA ASP A 103 5.73 -17.77 15.90
C ASP A 103 6.29 -18.81 14.90
N LEU A 104 7.61 -19.04 15.00
CA LEU A 104 8.29 -20.23 14.49
C LEU A 104 9.48 -20.55 15.43
N GLN A 105 9.15 -20.89 16.67
CA GLN A 105 9.88 -21.88 17.50
C GLN A 105 8.88 -22.59 18.41
#